data_AF-A0A843M7G8-F1
#
_entry.id   AF-A0A843M7G8-F1
#
_cell.length_a   1.000
_cell.length_b   1.000
_cell.length_c   1.000
_cell.angle_alpha   90.00
_cell.angle_beta   90.00
_cell.angle_gamma   90.00
#
_symmetry.space_group_name_H-M   'P 1'
#
loop_
_entity.id
_entity.type
_entity.pdbx_description
1 polymer ?
#
loop_
_entity_poly.entity_id
_entity_poly.type
_entity_poly.pdbx_seq_one_letter_code
_entity_poly.pdbx_strand_id
1 'polypeptide(L)'
;MITRPHNIQEFNISNLDDDWKQATVYAAFLSPKTPQQALKLIYHGATTGVSENWVINTRRKLIEMGYITKVDDEESNTLYKSDIGPIVNLILSHQKDNFFKEKAANKIIKSLLIFLNSQWFRDFYKEEYFYSPIRHSDMTEYGPYANFYIKTPSGLNQKLEIKNLSQRISHLLYDIGYYSHNIRWDMLYRFREDWDIGDSDLVLLEEMILLSDFDLLIDHNKMNVPSNLLLQICSIIKFLTKDGFYGKAPLQLFQKLFQSGAGCFIPTNFSLMFRLMPRLPDSPEYLDFGFIRKMMYSQRYRIDPNCITHYLSGAQLGKDNL
;
A
#
# COMPACT_ATOMS: atom_id res chain seq x y z
N MET A 1 -6.10 22.35 -29.97
CA MET A 1 -6.90 21.10 -29.98
C MET A 1 -6.62 20.40 -28.66
N ILE A 2 -7.62 20.35 -27.78
CA ILE A 2 -7.52 19.74 -26.45
C ILE A 2 -7.85 18.26 -26.66
N THR A 3 -6.84 17.40 -26.61
CA THR A 3 -7.05 15.96 -26.51
C THR A 3 -7.77 15.69 -25.19
N ARG A 4 -8.96 15.08 -25.28
CA ARG A 4 -9.64 14.50 -24.12
C ARG A 4 -8.64 13.60 -23.39
N PRO A 5 -8.61 13.58 -22.04
CA PRO A 5 -7.82 12.58 -21.35
C PRO A 5 -8.30 11.20 -21.83
N HIS A 6 -7.36 10.40 -22.34
CA HIS A 6 -7.64 9.06 -22.82
C HIS A 6 -8.50 8.30 -21.78
N ASN A 7 -9.53 7.64 -22.30
CA ASN A 7 -10.56 6.88 -21.58
C ASN A 7 -10.09 6.33 -20.22
N ILE A 8 -10.50 7.00 -19.14
CA ILE A 8 -10.34 6.57 -17.73
C ILE A 8 -11.08 5.22 -17.47
N GLN A 9 -11.80 4.67 -18.45
CA GLN A 9 -12.54 3.41 -18.35
C GLN A 9 -11.97 2.24 -19.18
N GLU A 10 -11.08 2.45 -20.16
CA GLU A 10 -10.63 1.34 -21.04
C GLU A 10 -9.60 0.41 -20.35
N PHE A 11 -8.81 0.95 -19.42
CA PHE A 11 -7.70 0.22 -18.79
C PHE A 11 -7.83 0.25 -17.27
N ASN A 12 -8.60 -0.71 -16.74
CA ASN A 12 -8.77 -0.93 -15.30
C ASN A 12 -8.12 -2.26 -14.91
N ILE A 13 -7.48 -2.33 -13.74
CA ILE A 13 -6.90 -3.58 -13.23
C ILE A 13 -7.94 -4.69 -13.04
N SER A 14 -9.22 -4.34 -12.89
CA SER A 14 -10.34 -5.29 -12.90
C SER A 14 -10.46 -6.08 -14.21
N ASN A 15 -9.91 -5.57 -15.32
CA ASN A 15 -9.98 -6.22 -16.64
C ASN A 15 -8.91 -7.32 -16.81
N LEU A 16 -8.10 -7.57 -15.77
CA LEU A 16 -7.13 -8.67 -15.76
C LEU A 16 -7.81 -9.97 -15.29
N ASP A 17 -8.59 -10.58 -16.18
CA ASP A 17 -9.41 -11.77 -15.85
C ASP A 17 -8.62 -13.08 -15.64
N ASP A 18 -7.29 -13.03 -15.67
CA ASP A 18 -6.44 -14.22 -15.64
C ASP A 18 -5.34 -14.10 -14.59
N ASP A 19 -5.21 -15.13 -13.75
CA ASP A 19 -4.27 -15.18 -12.61
C ASP A 19 -2.82 -14.94 -13.05
N TRP A 20 -2.46 -15.33 -14.29
CA TRP A 20 -1.13 -15.05 -14.83
C TRP A 20 -0.94 -13.59 -15.23
N LYS A 21 -1.98 -12.89 -15.71
CA LYS A 21 -1.91 -11.44 -15.99
C LYS A 21 -1.75 -10.68 -14.68
N GLN A 22 -2.52 -11.09 -13.67
CA GLN A 22 -2.44 -10.54 -12.32
C GLN A 22 -1.04 -10.76 -11.72
N ALA A 23 -0.48 -11.97 -11.80
CA ALA A 23 0.89 -12.28 -11.37
C ALA A 23 1.95 -11.45 -12.11
N THR A 24 1.79 -11.27 -13.43
CA THR A 24 2.76 -10.53 -14.26
C THR A 24 2.71 -9.03 -13.97
N VAL A 25 1.53 -8.45 -13.79
CA VAL A 25 1.36 -7.01 -13.55
C VAL A 25 1.65 -6.63 -12.09
N TYR A 26 1.41 -7.49 -11.11
CA TYR A 26 1.47 -7.09 -9.69
C TYR A 26 2.56 -7.72 -8.83
N ALA A 27 3.20 -8.78 -9.32
CA ALA A 27 4.37 -9.35 -8.65
C ALA A 27 5.63 -9.24 -9.50
N ALA A 28 5.53 -9.50 -10.80
CA ALA A 28 6.72 -9.57 -11.64
C ALA A 28 7.31 -8.20 -11.99
N PHE A 29 6.47 -7.20 -12.23
CA PHE A 29 6.93 -5.88 -12.69
C PHE A 29 6.52 -4.72 -11.79
N LEU A 30 5.94 -4.96 -10.61
CA LEU A 30 5.58 -3.84 -9.74
C LEU A 30 6.81 -3.06 -9.23
N SER A 31 7.96 -3.72 -9.14
CA SER A 31 9.28 -3.07 -9.13
C SER A 31 9.96 -3.27 -10.49
N PRO A 32 10.85 -2.36 -10.93
CA PRO A 32 11.65 -2.55 -12.12
C PRO A 32 12.36 -3.91 -12.12
N LYS A 33 12.10 -4.75 -13.12
CA LYS A 33 12.76 -6.05 -13.30
C LYS A 33 13.07 -6.34 -14.76
N THR A 34 14.08 -7.17 -14.99
CA THR A 34 14.30 -7.77 -16.30
C THR A 34 13.30 -8.91 -16.53
N PRO A 35 13.03 -9.29 -17.79
CA PRO A 35 12.16 -10.42 -18.11
C PRO A 35 12.60 -11.74 -17.45
N GLN A 36 13.91 -11.97 -17.32
CA GLN A 36 14.45 -13.17 -16.68
C GLN A 36 14.23 -13.16 -15.16
N GLN A 37 14.39 -12.01 -14.51
CA GLN A 37 14.08 -11.87 -13.07
C GLN A 37 12.59 -12.09 -12.80
N ALA A 38 11.71 -11.52 -13.63
CA ALA A 38 10.27 -11.73 -13.58
C ALA A 38 9.90 -13.21 -13.74
N LEU A 39 10.52 -13.93 -14.68
CA LEU A 39 10.33 -15.36 -14.86
C LEU A 39 10.72 -16.17 -13.62
N LYS A 40 11.90 -15.89 -13.06
CA LYS A 40 12.41 -16.58 -11.87
C LYS A 40 11.46 -16.39 -10.69
N LEU A 41 10.87 -15.20 -10.54
CA LEU A 41 9.89 -14.89 -9.50
C LEU A 41 8.56 -15.64 -9.68
N ILE A 42 7.98 -15.61 -10.89
CA ILE A 42 6.69 -16.26 -11.18
C ILE A 42 6.76 -17.77 -10.97
N TYR A 43 7.88 -18.40 -11.36
CA TYR A 43 8.06 -19.85 -11.35
C TYR A 43 8.94 -20.37 -10.20
N HIS A 44 9.28 -19.50 -9.25
CA HIS A 44 10.09 -19.82 -8.07
C HIS A 44 11.34 -20.69 -8.37
N GLY A 45 12.08 -20.32 -9.43
CA GLY A 45 13.30 -21.02 -9.83
C GLY A 45 13.15 -22.43 -10.43
N ALA A 46 11.93 -22.91 -10.70
CA ALA A 46 11.73 -24.16 -11.43
C ALA A 46 12.28 -24.05 -12.87
N THR A 47 12.96 -25.10 -13.35
CA THR A 47 13.36 -25.28 -14.75
C THR A 47 12.12 -25.55 -15.60
N THR A 48 11.35 -24.51 -15.94
CA THR A 48 9.98 -24.72 -16.39
C THR A 48 9.81 -25.16 -17.84
N GLY A 49 10.86 -25.20 -18.67
CA GLY A 49 10.70 -25.46 -20.11
C GLY A 49 9.78 -24.45 -20.81
N VAL A 50 9.36 -23.38 -20.11
CA VAL A 50 8.54 -22.30 -20.63
C VAL A 50 9.48 -21.39 -21.42
N SER A 51 9.30 -21.35 -22.73
CA SER A 51 10.17 -20.57 -23.62
C SER A 51 10.16 -19.08 -23.26
N GLU A 52 11.32 -18.41 -23.32
CA GLU A 52 11.44 -16.95 -23.19
C GLU A 52 10.49 -16.20 -24.14
N ASN A 53 10.21 -16.79 -25.31
CA ASN A 53 9.25 -16.29 -26.29
C ASN A 53 7.84 -16.07 -25.72
N TRP A 54 7.42 -16.89 -24.74
CA TRP A 54 6.11 -16.74 -24.10
C TRP A 54 6.03 -15.43 -23.29
N VAL A 55 7.07 -15.10 -22.53
CA VAL A 55 7.14 -13.83 -21.78
C VAL A 55 7.32 -12.66 -22.71
N ILE A 56 8.11 -12.79 -23.77
CA ILE A 56 8.30 -11.71 -24.75
C ILE A 56 6.98 -11.33 -25.41
N ASN A 57 6.19 -12.31 -25.86
CA ASN A 57 4.89 -12.06 -26.51
C ASN A 57 3.87 -11.51 -25.52
N THR A 58 3.84 -12.04 -24.30
CA THR A 58 2.94 -11.59 -23.24
C THR A 58 3.27 -10.17 -22.78
N ARG A 59 4.55 -9.88 -22.58
CA ARG A 59 5.06 -8.54 -22.25
C ARG A 59 4.70 -7.52 -23.31
N ARG A 60 4.88 -7.86 -24.59
CA ARG A 60 4.51 -6.94 -25.70
C ARG A 60 3.03 -6.56 -25.63
N LYS A 61 2.15 -7.55 -25.45
CA LYS A 61 0.71 -7.30 -25.26
C LYS A 61 0.42 -6.45 -24.02
N LEU A 62 1.07 -6.70 -22.88
CA LEU A 62 0.86 -5.91 -21.66
C LEU A 62 1.38 -4.47 -21.78
N ILE A 63 2.41 -4.22 -22.59
CA ILE A 63 2.88 -2.86 -22.93
C ILE A 63 1.88 -2.18 -23.86
N GLU A 64 1.43 -2.86 -24.92
CA GLU A 64 0.39 -2.35 -25.84
C GLU A 64 -0.90 -2.01 -25.09
N MET A 65 -1.26 -2.81 -24.08
CA MET A 65 -2.42 -2.60 -23.22
C MET A 65 -2.17 -1.61 -22.07
N GLY A 66 -0.99 -0.99 -21.95
CA GLY A 66 -0.72 0.04 -20.94
C GLY A 66 -0.64 -0.46 -19.49
N TYR A 67 -0.36 -1.75 -19.25
CA TYR A 67 -0.18 -2.28 -17.89
C TYR A 67 1.29 -2.28 -17.44
N ILE A 68 2.24 -2.25 -18.38
CA ILE A 68 3.68 -2.27 -18.12
C ILE A 68 4.35 -1.25 -19.03
N THR A 69 5.36 -0.57 -18.49
CA THR A 69 6.19 0.42 -19.18
C THR A 69 7.66 0.01 -19.14
N LYS A 70 8.41 0.41 -20.16
CA LYS A 70 9.88 0.32 -20.13
C LYS A 70 10.42 1.41 -19.21
N VAL A 71 11.44 1.06 -18.42
CA VAL A 71 12.16 2.03 -17.58
C VAL A 71 13.29 2.68 -18.38
N ASP A 72 13.93 1.90 -19.26
CA ASP A 72 15.11 2.31 -20.04
C ASP A 72 14.96 1.92 -21.53
N ASP A 73 15.73 2.58 -22.41
CA ASP A 73 15.68 2.37 -23.87
C ASP A 73 16.63 1.27 -24.39
N GLU A 74 17.46 0.66 -23.53
CA GLU A 74 18.42 -0.37 -23.96
C GLU A 74 17.75 -1.71 -24.30
N GLU A 75 18.21 -2.42 -25.34
CA GLU A 75 17.61 -3.67 -25.83
C GLU A 75 18.02 -4.94 -25.04
N SER A 76 19.24 -4.98 -24.50
CA SER A 76 19.73 -6.05 -23.63
C SER A 76 19.62 -5.61 -22.17
N ASN A 77 18.99 -6.40 -21.30
CA ASN A 77 18.72 -6.06 -19.89
C ASN A 77 17.70 -4.95 -19.63
N THR A 78 16.81 -4.63 -20.58
CA THR A 78 15.73 -3.64 -20.36
C THR A 78 14.94 -3.95 -19.09
N LEU A 79 14.83 -2.95 -18.21
CA LEU A 79 13.96 -3.00 -17.06
C LEU A 79 12.54 -2.60 -17.45
N TYR A 80 11.57 -3.30 -16.88
CA TYR A 80 10.15 -3.01 -17.06
C TYR A 80 9.51 -2.80 -15.70
N LYS A 81 8.53 -1.90 -15.63
CA LYS A 81 7.74 -1.65 -14.43
C LYS A 81 6.25 -1.54 -14.74
N SER A 82 5.40 -1.88 -13.79
CA SER A 82 3.95 -1.77 -13.93
C SER A 82 3.53 -0.31 -13.96
N ASP A 83 2.66 0.00 -14.91
CA ASP A 83 1.96 1.27 -14.96
C ASP A 83 0.97 1.35 -13.80
N ILE A 84 0.91 2.50 -13.15
CA ILE A 84 0.03 2.75 -12.02
C ILE A 84 -1.35 3.24 -12.46
N GLY A 85 -1.49 3.71 -13.70
CA GLY A 85 -2.73 4.20 -14.29
C GLY A 85 -3.92 3.27 -14.09
N PRO A 86 -3.79 1.94 -14.30
CA PRO A 86 -4.89 1.00 -14.05
C PRO A 86 -5.38 0.94 -12.59
N ILE A 87 -4.51 1.19 -11.60
CA ILE A 87 -4.89 1.26 -10.18
C ILE A 87 -5.58 2.59 -9.88
N VAL A 88 -5.10 3.69 -10.47
CA VAL A 88 -5.78 4.99 -10.42
C VAL A 88 -7.20 4.85 -10.97
N ASN A 89 -7.35 4.26 -12.15
CA ASN A 89 -8.67 4.05 -12.76
C ASN A 89 -9.58 3.17 -11.90
N LEU A 90 -9.04 2.14 -11.24
CA LEU A 90 -9.79 1.37 -10.24
C LEU A 90 -10.33 2.27 -9.13
N ILE A 91 -9.47 3.09 -8.51
CA ILE A 91 -9.90 3.99 -7.42
C ILE A 91 -10.97 4.95 -7.93
N LEU A 92 -10.76 5.57 -9.09
CA LEU A 92 -11.68 6.53 -9.71
C LEU A 92 -13.04 5.89 -10.03
N SER A 93 -13.07 4.61 -10.44
CA SER A 93 -14.31 3.88 -10.73
C SER A 93 -15.22 3.66 -9.52
N HIS A 94 -14.66 3.72 -8.31
CA HIS A 94 -15.40 3.64 -7.05
C HIS A 94 -15.78 5.02 -6.47
N GLN A 95 -15.35 6.12 -7.08
CA GLN A 95 -15.69 7.46 -6.60
C GLN A 95 -17.02 7.94 -7.21
N LYS A 96 -17.80 8.68 -6.41
CA LYS A 96 -19.03 9.32 -6.90
C LYS A 96 -18.71 10.52 -7.77
N ASP A 97 -19.51 10.77 -8.81
CA ASP A 97 -19.35 11.90 -9.74
C ASP A 97 -19.20 13.27 -9.05
N ASN A 98 -19.82 13.45 -7.89
CA ASN A 98 -19.74 14.69 -7.12
C ASN A 98 -18.33 14.99 -6.61
N PHE A 99 -17.48 13.98 -6.40
CA PHE A 99 -16.09 14.16 -5.98
C PHE A 99 -15.25 14.88 -7.06
N PHE A 100 -15.59 14.67 -8.34
CA PHE A 100 -14.88 15.27 -9.47
C PHE A 100 -15.47 16.60 -9.95
N LYS A 101 -16.57 17.07 -9.35
CA LYS A 101 -17.12 18.41 -9.61
C LYS A 101 -16.28 19.53 -9.00
N GLU A 102 -15.28 19.18 -8.19
CA GLU A 102 -14.32 20.13 -7.65
C GLU A 102 -13.40 20.68 -8.74
N LYS A 103 -13.12 21.99 -8.70
CA LYS A 103 -12.17 22.68 -9.60
C LYS A 103 -10.75 22.08 -9.59
N ALA A 104 -10.44 21.20 -8.62
CA ALA A 104 -9.13 20.59 -8.40
C ALA A 104 -9.01 19.12 -8.85
N ALA A 105 -10.00 18.53 -9.53
CA ALA A 105 -9.97 17.11 -9.91
C ALA A 105 -8.68 16.67 -10.64
N ASN A 106 -8.19 17.48 -11.58
CA ASN A 106 -6.93 17.20 -12.29
C ASN A 106 -5.71 17.22 -11.36
N LYS A 107 -5.68 18.13 -10.38
CA LYS A 107 -4.62 18.22 -9.36
C LYS A 107 -4.61 16.94 -8.53
N ILE A 108 -5.78 16.51 -8.05
CA ILE A 108 -5.94 15.29 -7.25
C ILE A 108 -5.50 14.05 -8.04
N ILE A 109 -5.93 13.90 -9.29
CA ILE A 109 -5.53 12.76 -10.14
C ILE A 109 -4.02 12.74 -10.38
N LYS A 110 -3.41 13.90 -10.67
CA LYS A 110 -1.95 14.00 -10.85
C LYS A 110 -1.20 13.61 -9.58
N SER A 111 -1.61 14.13 -8.43
CA SER A 111 -1.01 13.78 -7.15
C SER A 111 -1.22 12.31 -6.79
N LEU A 112 -2.36 11.72 -7.15
CA LEU A 112 -2.64 10.29 -6.92
C LEU A 112 -1.71 9.39 -7.74
N LEU A 113 -1.43 9.77 -9.00
CA LEU A 113 -0.43 9.10 -9.84
C LEU A 113 0.95 9.16 -9.18
N ILE A 114 1.38 10.32 -8.67
CA ILE A 114 2.67 10.48 -7.96
C ILE A 114 2.70 9.59 -6.71
N PHE A 115 1.64 9.64 -5.90
CA PHE A 115 1.53 8.85 -4.66
C PHE A 115 1.63 7.35 -4.91
N LEU A 116 0.81 6.80 -5.80
CA LEU A 116 0.77 5.35 -6.04
C LEU A 116 2.01 4.87 -6.80
N ASN A 117 2.69 5.76 -7.54
CA ASN A 117 3.92 5.44 -8.24
C ASN A 117 5.16 5.49 -7.33
N SER A 118 5.04 6.03 -6.11
CA SER A 118 6.13 6.13 -5.12
C SER A 118 6.72 4.78 -4.74
N GLN A 119 7.98 4.79 -4.33
CA GLN A 119 8.65 3.58 -3.85
C GLN A 119 7.98 3.08 -2.56
N TRP A 120 7.59 3.99 -1.66
CA TRP A 120 6.84 3.65 -0.45
C TRP A 120 5.57 2.84 -0.72
N PHE A 121 4.76 3.23 -1.70
CA PHE A 121 3.54 2.47 -2.03
C PHE A 121 3.88 1.14 -2.71
N ARG A 122 4.82 1.16 -3.66
CA ARG A 122 5.29 -0.04 -4.36
C ARG A 122 5.85 -1.08 -3.40
N ASP A 123 6.44 -0.64 -2.29
CA ASP A 123 6.97 -1.50 -1.25
C ASP A 123 5.91 -2.34 -0.56
N PHE A 124 4.62 -2.04 -0.65
CA PHE A 124 3.57 -2.95 -0.18
C PHE A 124 3.49 -4.25 -0.97
N TYR A 125 4.06 -4.32 -2.17
CA TYR A 125 4.10 -5.54 -2.99
C TYR A 125 5.55 -5.93 -3.31
N LYS A 126 6.46 -5.70 -2.34
CA LYS A 126 7.82 -6.24 -2.37
C LYS A 126 7.78 -7.77 -2.37
N GLU A 127 8.76 -8.35 -3.04
CA GLU A 127 8.93 -9.79 -3.21
C GLU A 127 8.99 -10.56 -1.89
N GLU A 128 9.51 -9.93 -0.83
CA GLU A 128 9.55 -10.50 0.53
C GLU A 128 8.16 -10.92 1.03
N TYR A 129 7.11 -10.15 0.72
CA TYR A 129 5.74 -10.45 1.15
C TYR A 129 5.07 -11.54 0.31
N PHE A 130 5.68 -11.95 -0.80
CA PHE A 130 5.21 -13.11 -1.55
C PHE A 130 5.65 -14.41 -0.88
N TYR A 131 6.88 -14.45 -0.37
CA TYR A 131 7.43 -15.63 0.32
C TYR A 131 7.09 -15.67 1.81
N SER A 132 6.96 -14.51 2.43
CA SER A 132 6.63 -14.35 3.83
C SER A 132 5.48 -13.34 3.96
N PRO A 133 4.23 -13.76 3.68
CA PRO A 133 3.10 -12.86 3.71
C PRO A 133 2.93 -12.25 5.10
N ILE A 134 2.39 -11.03 5.12
CA ILE A 134 1.95 -10.39 6.37
C ILE A 134 0.91 -11.32 7.01
N ARG A 135 1.06 -11.59 8.31
CA ARG A 135 0.20 -12.53 9.06
C ARG A 135 -0.46 -11.87 10.25
N HIS A 136 -1.67 -12.34 10.57
CA HIS A 136 -2.39 -12.02 11.79
C HIS A 136 -1.74 -12.69 13.01
N SER A 137 -2.24 -12.36 14.21
CA SER A 137 -1.74 -12.90 15.49
C SER A 137 -1.86 -14.41 15.61
N ASP A 138 -2.92 -14.95 15.02
CA ASP A 138 -3.28 -16.36 14.96
C ASP A 138 -2.59 -17.10 13.80
N MET A 139 -1.59 -16.47 13.18
CA MET A 139 -0.83 -16.98 12.04
C MET A 139 -1.62 -17.09 10.73
N THR A 140 -2.88 -16.64 10.68
CA THR A 140 -3.62 -16.55 9.42
C THR A 140 -3.01 -15.49 8.52
N GLU A 141 -3.04 -15.71 7.21
CA GLU A 141 -2.45 -14.78 6.25
C GLU A 141 -3.35 -13.56 6.06
N TYR A 142 -2.74 -12.37 6.01
CA TYR A 142 -3.46 -11.14 5.76
C TYR A 142 -4.07 -11.17 4.37
N GLY A 143 -5.38 -10.96 4.28
CA GLY A 143 -6.18 -11.15 3.06
C GLY A 143 -5.54 -10.62 1.76
N PRO A 144 -5.00 -9.38 1.72
CA PRO A 144 -4.30 -8.89 0.53
C PRO A 144 -3.11 -9.74 0.08
N TYR A 145 -2.42 -10.42 0.99
CA TYR A 145 -1.22 -11.24 0.76
C TYR A 145 -1.47 -12.76 0.75
N ALA A 146 -2.67 -13.19 1.10
CA ALA A 146 -2.95 -14.61 1.31
C ALA A 146 -2.87 -15.43 0.01
N ASN A 147 -2.29 -16.63 0.06
CA ASN A 147 -2.28 -17.61 -1.03
C ASN A 147 -1.58 -17.14 -2.33
N PHE A 148 -0.51 -16.34 -2.25
CA PHE A 148 0.22 -15.92 -3.45
C PHE A 148 0.97 -17.05 -4.17
N TYR A 149 1.43 -18.08 -3.44
CA TYR A 149 2.03 -19.28 -4.03
C TYR A 149 1.10 -20.48 -3.91
N ILE A 150 0.90 -21.20 -5.02
CA ILE A 150 0.20 -22.49 -5.01
C ILE A 150 1.19 -23.60 -5.35
N LYS A 151 1.21 -24.65 -4.52
CA LYS A 151 1.90 -25.91 -4.82
C LYS A 151 1.08 -26.68 -5.85
N THR A 152 1.63 -26.95 -7.03
CA THR A 152 1.04 -27.95 -7.93
C THR A 152 1.23 -29.35 -7.34
N PRO A 153 0.36 -30.33 -7.69
CA PRO A 153 0.37 -31.67 -7.10
C PRO A 153 1.71 -32.43 -7.20
N SER A 154 2.59 -32.05 -8.13
CA SER A 154 3.89 -32.68 -8.33
C SER A 154 5.00 -32.16 -7.40
N GLY A 155 4.72 -31.21 -6.50
CA GLY A 155 5.64 -30.74 -5.45
C GLY A 155 6.88 -29.97 -5.92
N LEU A 156 7.26 -30.11 -7.20
CA LEU A 156 8.48 -29.55 -7.80
C LEU A 156 8.25 -28.23 -8.55
N ASN A 157 6.99 -27.85 -8.81
CA ASN A 157 6.64 -26.67 -9.61
C ASN A 157 5.68 -25.75 -8.83
N GLN A 158 6.23 -25.00 -7.86
CA GLN A 158 5.47 -23.92 -7.24
C GLN A 158 5.38 -22.75 -8.22
N LYS A 159 4.17 -22.20 -8.37
CA LYS A 159 3.92 -21.04 -9.22
C LYS A 159 3.18 -19.99 -8.42
N LEU A 160 3.48 -18.74 -8.71
CA LEU A 160 2.71 -17.62 -8.22
C LEU A 160 1.32 -17.61 -8.90
N GLU A 161 0.26 -17.65 -8.10
CA GLU A 161 -1.12 -17.47 -8.56
C GLU A 161 -1.77 -16.36 -7.75
N ILE A 162 -1.93 -15.19 -8.38
CA ILE A 162 -2.66 -14.08 -7.76
C ILE A 162 -4.09 -14.13 -8.30
N LYS A 163 -5.04 -14.37 -7.40
CA LYS A 163 -6.49 -14.29 -7.66
C LYS A 163 -7.07 -13.03 -7.06
N ASN A 164 -8.11 -12.48 -7.66
CA ASN A 164 -8.87 -11.35 -7.12
C ASN A 164 -7.98 -10.13 -6.81
N LEU A 165 -7.01 -9.84 -7.69
CA LEU A 165 -6.03 -8.79 -7.49
C LEU A 165 -6.67 -7.41 -7.25
N SER A 166 -7.70 -7.05 -8.03
CA SER A 166 -8.41 -5.78 -7.86
C SER A 166 -9.04 -5.68 -6.46
N GLN A 167 -9.64 -6.76 -5.96
CA GLN A 167 -10.22 -6.79 -4.61
C GLN A 167 -9.13 -6.72 -3.52
N ARG A 168 -7.98 -7.37 -3.71
CA ARG A 168 -6.85 -7.31 -2.77
C ARG A 168 -6.25 -5.92 -2.67
N ILE A 169 -6.06 -5.24 -3.81
CA ILE A 169 -5.59 -3.85 -3.84
C ILE A 169 -6.61 -2.93 -3.19
N SER A 170 -7.89 -3.11 -3.52
CA SER A 170 -8.98 -2.32 -2.93
C SER A 170 -9.00 -2.45 -1.40
N HIS A 171 -8.82 -3.67 -0.89
CA HIS A 171 -8.73 -3.92 0.54
C HIS A 171 -7.49 -3.27 1.16
N LEU A 172 -6.30 -3.40 0.57
CA LEU A 172 -5.11 -2.72 1.07
C LEU A 172 -5.29 -1.20 1.11
N LEU A 173 -5.84 -0.62 0.03
CA LEU A 173 -6.13 0.81 -0.05
C LEU A 173 -7.12 1.21 1.02
N TYR A 174 -8.21 0.45 1.20
CA TYR A 174 -9.18 0.69 2.27
C TYR A 174 -8.50 0.80 3.63
N ASP A 175 -7.66 -0.16 3.99
CA ASP A 175 -6.97 -0.16 5.28
C ASP A 175 -5.99 1.02 5.38
N ILE A 176 -5.22 1.32 4.33
CA ILE A 176 -4.35 2.52 4.26
C ILE A 176 -5.18 3.78 4.51
N GLY A 177 -6.29 3.96 3.80
CA GLY A 177 -7.16 5.12 3.95
C GLY A 177 -7.75 5.23 5.35
N TYR A 178 -8.20 4.10 5.90
CA TYR A 178 -8.75 4.03 7.25
C TYR A 178 -7.72 4.46 8.30
N TYR A 179 -6.51 3.90 8.26
CA TYR A 179 -5.46 4.24 9.22
C TYR A 179 -4.97 5.67 9.06
N SER A 180 -4.61 6.09 7.86
CA SER A 180 -4.05 7.42 7.60
C SER A 180 -5.02 8.52 7.97
N HIS A 181 -6.32 8.34 7.69
CA HIS A 181 -7.33 9.31 8.09
C HIS A 181 -7.32 9.52 9.60
N ASN A 182 -7.33 8.45 10.40
CA ASN A 182 -7.37 8.57 11.86
C ASN A 182 -6.06 9.08 12.48
N ILE A 183 -4.90 8.58 12.01
CA ILE A 183 -3.57 9.02 12.48
C ILE A 183 -3.40 10.52 12.26
N ARG A 184 -3.81 11.03 11.10
CA ARG A 184 -3.69 12.44 10.77
C ARG A 184 -4.48 13.33 11.73
N TRP A 185 -5.71 12.95 12.08
CA TRP A 185 -6.49 13.67 13.08
C TRP A 185 -5.80 13.70 14.45
N ASP A 186 -5.19 12.59 14.86
CA ASP A 186 -4.45 12.51 16.11
C ASP A 186 -3.21 13.41 16.11
N MET A 187 -2.48 13.45 14.98
CA MET A 187 -1.34 14.34 14.80
C MET A 187 -1.76 15.81 14.88
N LEU A 188 -2.78 16.22 14.12
CA LEU A 188 -3.24 17.61 14.09
C LEU A 188 -3.77 18.10 15.43
N TYR A 189 -4.50 17.25 16.16
CA TYR A 189 -4.93 17.55 17.51
C TYR A 189 -3.76 17.84 18.46
N ARG A 190 -2.62 17.15 18.29
CA ARG A 190 -1.42 17.37 19.09
C ARG A 190 -0.69 18.64 18.68
N PHE A 191 -0.82 19.08 17.43
CA PHE A 191 -0.24 20.32 16.94
C PHE A 191 -1.02 21.57 17.32
N ARG A 192 -2.36 21.48 17.45
CA ARG A 192 -3.36 22.42 18.02
C ARG A 192 -3.21 23.95 17.87
N GLU A 193 -2.16 24.52 17.30
CA GLU A 193 -1.96 25.96 17.24
C GLU A 193 -2.04 26.55 15.81
N ASP A 194 -1.69 25.84 14.72
CA ASP A 194 -1.55 26.53 13.42
C ASP A 194 -2.09 25.84 12.14
N TRP A 195 -2.67 24.63 12.19
CA TRP A 195 -3.05 23.92 10.95
C TRP A 195 -4.55 23.63 10.79
N ASP A 196 -5.19 24.41 9.91
CA ASP A 196 -6.52 24.11 9.40
C ASP A 196 -6.47 22.99 8.35
N ILE A 197 -7.41 22.06 8.45
CA ILE A 197 -7.39 20.80 7.70
C ILE A 197 -7.56 21.02 6.21
N GLY A 198 -8.41 21.95 5.82
CA GLY A 198 -8.64 22.30 4.42
C GLY A 198 -7.39 22.85 3.74
N ASP A 199 -6.66 23.74 4.41
CA ASP A 199 -5.48 24.39 3.85
C ASP A 199 -4.28 23.44 3.82
N SER A 200 -4.11 22.62 4.88
CA SER A 200 -3.03 21.62 4.93
C SER A 200 -3.09 20.61 3.78
N ASP A 201 -4.29 20.24 3.34
CA ASP A 201 -4.45 19.31 2.22
C ASP A 201 -4.10 19.93 0.87
N LEU A 202 -4.46 21.20 0.67
CA LEU A 202 -4.10 21.92 -0.54
C LEU A 202 -2.59 22.08 -0.66
N VAL A 203 -1.92 22.41 0.46
CA VAL A 203 -0.46 22.54 0.56
C VAL A 203 0.22 21.20 0.27
N LEU A 204 -0.18 20.10 0.92
CA LEU A 204 0.44 18.78 0.67
C LEU A 204 0.31 18.36 -0.80
N LEU A 205 -0.87 18.55 -1.41
CA LEU A 205 -1.06 18.22 -2.82
C LEU A 205 -0.19 19.08 -3.75
N GLU A 206 0.02 20.36 -3.40
CA GLU A 206 0.92 21.27 -4.12
C GLU A 206 2.38 20.86 -3.97
N GLU A 207 2.84 20.61 -2.75
CA GLU A 207 4.20 20.15 -2.46
C GLU A 207 4.51 18.83 -3.17
N MET A 208 3.59 17.87 -3.14
CA MET A 208 3.73 16.60 -3.88
C MET A 208 3.93 16.83 -5.38
N ILE A 209 3.20 17.77 -5.98
CA ILE A 209 3.33 18.08 -7.41
C ILE A 209 4.66 18.78 -7.69
N LEU A 210 5.07 19.70 -6.81
CA LEU A 210 6.32 20.45 -6.94
C LEU A 210 7.53 19.53 -6.80
N LEU A 211 7.54 18.65 -5.80
CA LEU A 211 8.59 17.65 -5.59
C LEU A 211 8.55 16.55 -6.66
N SER A 212 7.37 16.28 -7.22
CA SER A 212 7.12 15.16 -8.16
C SER A 212 7.48 13.78 -7.58
N ASP A 213 7.57 13.68 -6.25
CA ASP A 213 7.99 12.50 -5.52
C ASP A 213 7.39 12.53 -4.11
N PHE A 214 6.65 11.47 -3.74
CA PHE A 214 6.02 11.36 -2.42
C PHE A 214 7.00 10.87 -1.34
N ASP A 215 8.01 10.07 -1.70
CA ASP A 215 9.03 9.60 -0.77
C ASP A 215 9.84 10.80 -0.25
N LEU A 216 10.18 11.75 -1.14
CA LEU A 216 10.84 13.00 -0.76
C LEU A 216 9.97 13.89 0.14
N LEU A 217 8.67 13.98 -0.13
CA LEU A 217 7.73 14.73 0.72
C LEU A 217 7.76 14.18 2.16
N ILE A 218 7.72 12.85 2.29
CA ILE A 218 7.84 12.17 3.58
C ILE A 218 9.17 12.53 4.26
N ASP A 219 10.29 12.40 3.55
CA ASP A 219 11.61 12.63 4.13
C ASP A 219 11.80 14.07 4.62
N HIS A 220 11.27 15.05 3.87
CA HIS A 220 11.31 16.46 4.27
C HIS A 220 10.45 16.73 5.50
N ASN A 221 9.27 16.10 5.60
CA ASN A 221 8.27 16.46 6.59
C ASN A 221 8.22 15.53 7.81
N LYS A 222 8.84 14.34 7.79
CA LYS A 222 8.78 13.38 8.91
C LYS A 222 9.24 13.93 10.25
N MET A 223 10.17 14.90 10.23
CA MET A 223 10.65 15.58 11.43
C MET A 223 9.56 16.45 12.09
N ASN A 224 8.53 16.81 11.33
CA ASN A 224 7.33 17.49 11.80
C ASN A 224 6.32 16.53 12.44
N VAL A 225 6.62 15.23 12.59
CA VAL A 225 5.76 14.33 13.37
C VAL A 225 6.24 14.36 14.83
N PRO A 226 5.36 14.60 15.84
CA PRO A 226 5.78 14.67 17.23
C PRO A 226 6.40 13.35 17.67
N SER A 227 7.61 13.40 18.22
CA SER A 227 8.33 12.20 18.66
C SER A 227 7.56 11.37 19.69
N ASN A 228 6.75 12.02 20.53
CA ASN A 228 5.90 11.38 21.53
C ASN A 228 4.62 10.74 20.97
N LEU A 229 4.12 11.21 19.81
CA LEU A 229 2.96 10.62 19.15
C LEU A 229 3.24 9.16 18.78
N LEU A 230 4.48 8.90 18.32
CA LEU A 230 4.94 7.57 17.96
C LEU A 230 4.82 6.58 19.11
N LEU A 231 5.32 7.00 20.27
CA LEU A 231 5.38 6.19 21.47
C LEU A 231 4.00 5.94 22.06
N GLN A 232 3.15 6.96 22.06
CA GLN A 232 1.80 6.90 22.60
C GLN A 232 0.93 5.92 21.83
N ILE A 233 0.93 6.03 20.49
CA ILE A 233 0.11 5.15 19.65
C ILE A 233 0.61 3.71 19.78
N CYS A 234 1.92 3.46 19.68
CA CYS A 234 2.49 2.13 19.87
C CYS A 234 2.15 1.52 21.24
N SER A 235 2.20 2.32 22.31
CA SER A 235 1.88 1.86 23.66
C SER A 235 0.39 1.49 23.82
N ILE A 236 -0.52 2.24 23.21
CA ILE A 236 -1.96 1.96 23.30
C ILE A 236 -2.33 0.77 22.43
N ILE A 237 -1.74 0.63 21.24
CA ILE A 237 -1.97 -0.55 20.43
C ILE A 237 -1.46 -1.80 21.16
N LYS A 238 -0.29 -1.75 21.79
CA LYS A 238 0.22 -2.86 22.61
C LYS A 238 -0.72 -3.20 23.77
N PHE A 239 -1.33 -2.19 24.40
CA PHE A 239 -2.32 -2.41 25.45
C PHE A 239 -3.57 -3.09 24.91
N LEU A 240 -4.17 -2.56 23.84
CA LEU A 240 -5.39 -3.10 23.25
C LEU A 240 -5.22 -4.49 22.66
N THR A 241 -4.07 -4.76 22.06
CA THR A 241 -3.75 -6.08 21.48
C THR A 241 -3.53 -7.15 22.56
N LYS A 242 -3.30 -6.79 23.83
CA LYS A 242 -3.29 -7.73 24.96
C LYS A 242 -4.69 -8.13 25.41
N ASP A 243 -5.67 -7.24 25.24
CA ASP A 243 -7.07 -7.44 25.68
C ASP A 243 -7.96 -8.08 24.61
N GLY A 244 -7.36 -8.70 23.57
CA GLY A 244 -8.12 -9.45 22.55
C GLY A 244 -8.52 -8.65 21.30
N PHE A 245 -7.94 -7.47 21.05
CA PHE A 245 -7.99 -6.90 19.70
C PHE A 245 -7.02 -7.67 18.79
N TYR A 246 -7.57 -8.69 18.12
CA TYR A 246 -6.81 -9.59 17.24
C TYR A 246 -6.52 -8.94 15.89
N GLY A 247 -5.24 -8.77 15.59
CA GLY A 247 -4.79 -8.37 14.25
C GLY A 247 -3.35 -7.89 14.20
N LYS A 248 -2.36 -8.79 14.32
CA LYS A 248 -0.94 -8.42 14.06
C LYS A 248 -0.72 -7.85 12.65
N ALA A 249 -1.52 -8.25 11.64
CA ALA A 249 -1.42 -7.71 10.29
C ALA A 249 -1.87 -6.23 10.17
N PRO A 250 -3.06 -5.84 10.67
CA PRO A 250 -3.43 -4.45 10.96
C PRO A 250 -2.32 -3.63 11.65
N LEU A 251 -1.69 -4.23 12.67
CA LEU A 251 -0.58 -3.60 13.39
C LEU A 251 0.69 -3.45 12.53
N GLN A 252 1.04 -4.43 11.71
CA GLN A 252 2.20 -4.36 10.80
C GLN A 252 1.97 -3.34 9.68
N LEU A 253 0.76 -3.30 9.11
CA LEU A 253 0.35 -2.26 8.16
C LEU A 253 0.41 -0.87 8.80
N PHE A 254 -0.13 -0.73 10.02
CA PHE A 254 -0.01 0.48 10.81
C PHE A 254 1.46 0.87 11.05
N GLN A 255 2.29 -0.07 11.53
CA GLN A 255 3.72 0.17 11.78
C GLN A 255 4.40 0.70 10.53
N LYS A 256 4.10 0.14 9.35
CA LYS A 256 4.66 0.61 8.08
C LYS A 256 4.22 2.02 7.71
N LEU A 257 2.91 2.31 7.80
CA LEU A 257 2.37 3.66 7.57
C LEU A 257 2.97 4.70 8.51
N PHE A 258 3.25 4.27 9.74
CA PHE A 258 3.62 5.14 10.84
C PHE A 258 5.12 5.38 10.97
N GLN A 259 5.94 4.33 10.82
CA GLN A 259 7.40 4.41 10.85
C GLN A 259 7.94 5.27 9.71
N SER A 260 7.29 5.22 8.54
CA SER A 260 7.65 6.11 7.44
C SER A 260 7.05 7.51 7.60
N GLY A 261 6.17 7.78 8.57
CA GLY A 261 5.43 9.04 8.65
C GLY A 261 4.36 9.22 7.55
N ALA A 262 4.26 8.30 6.59
CA ALA A 262 3.34 8.39 5.45
C ALA A 262 1.88 8.53 5.88
N GLY A 263 1.48 7.86 6.96
CA GLY A 263 0.12 7.95 7.52
C GLY A 263 -0.29 9.37 7.91
N CYS A 264 0.67 10.26 8.18
CA CYS A 264 0.43 11.66 8.53
C CYS A 264 0.32 12.57 7.30
N PHE A 265 1.08 12.27 6.23
CA PHE A 265 1.22 13.12 5.05
C PHE A 265 0.36 12.70 3.86
N ILE A 266 -0.42 11.62 4.01
CA ILE A 266 -1.44 11.25 3.01
C ILE A 266 -2.53 12.33 2.99
N PRO A 267 -2.79 12.99 1.84
CA PRO A 267 -3.88 13.95 1.67
C PRO A 267 -5.24 13.39 2.11
N THR A 268 -6.08 14.21 2.75
CA THR A 268 -7.40 13.76 3.24
C THR A 268 -8.26 13.24 2.09
N ASN A 269 -8.21 13.89 0.92
CA ASN A 269 -8.87 13.43 -0.29
C ASN A 269 -8.53 11.96 -0.59
N PHE A 270 -7.25 11.57 -0.53
CA PHE A 270 -6.84 10.18 -0.76
C PHE A 270 -7.34 9.26 0.34
N SER A 271 -7.17 9.66 1.61
CA SER A 271 -7.64 8.86 2.74
C SER A 271 -9.15 8.57 2.65
N LEU A 272 -9.95 9.55 2.23
CA LEU A 272 -11.39 9.41 2.05
C LEU A 272 -11.73 8.57 0.83
N MET A 273 -11.08 8.81 -0.32
CA MET A 273 -11.26 8.00 -1.54
C MET A 273 -10.99 6.53 -1.27
N PHE A 274 -9.91 6.24 -0.54
CA PHE A 274 -9.48 4.89 -0.21
C PHE A 274 -10.43 4.20 0.77
N ARG A 275 -10.98 4.92 1.75
CA ARG A 275 -11.99 4.38 2.68
C ARG A 275 -13.30 3.96 2.00
N LEU A 276 -13.54 4.38 0.77
CA LEU A 276 -14.69 3.96 -0.04
C LEU A 276 -14.42 2.69 -0.86
N MET A 277 -13.18 2.19 -0.87
CA MET A 277 -12.82 0.98 -1.60
C MET A 277 -13.44 -0.27 -0.95
N PRO A 278 -13.87 -1.27 -1.74
CA PRO A 278 -14.41 -2.51 -1.19
C PRO A 278 -13.33 -3.34 -0.47
N ARG A 279 -13.76 -4.10 0.54
CA ARG A 279 -12.92 -5.05 1.29
C ARG A 279 -13.14 -6.49 0.80
N LEU A 280 -12.20 -7.38 1.11
CA LEU A 280 -12.42 -8.81 0.91
C LEU A 280 -13.49 -9.33 1.89
N PRO A 281 -14.37 -10.26 1.45
CA PRO A 281 -15.25 -11.02 2.34
C PRO A 281 -14.41 -11.67 3.45
N ASP A 282 -14.96 -11.72 4.66
CA ASP A 282 -14.35 -12.39 5.82
C ASP A 282 -13.00 -11.81 6.29
N SER A 283 -12.65 -10.60 5.85
CA SER A 283 -11.52 -9.87 6.42
C SER A 283 -11.79 -9.55 7.90
N PRO A 284 -10.85 -9.85 8.82
CA PRO A 284 -11.02 -9.48 10.22
C PRO A 284 -11.16 -7.97 10.37
N GLU A 285 -11.80 -7.52 11.44
CA GLU A 285 -11.96 -6.09 11.69
C GLU A 285 -10.58 -5.42 11.87
N TYR A 286 -10.44 -4.22 11.29
CA TYR A 286 -9.26 -3.40 11.50
C TYR A 286 -9.16 -2.98 12.96
N LEU A 287 -7.97 -2.56 13.38
CA LEU A 287 -7.83 -1.90 14.68
C LEU A 287 -8.56 -0.56 14.63
N ASP A 288 -9.63 -0.38 15.42
CA ASP A 288 -10.43 0.85 15.39
C ASP A 288 -9.63 2.04 15.96
N PHE A 289 -8.98 2.80 15.09
CA PHE A 289 -8.23 4.00 15.50
C PHE A 289 -9.14 5.11 16.00
N GLY A 290 -10.42 5.12 15.64
CA GLY A 290 -11.39 6.01 16.25
C GLY A 290 -11.58 5.69 17.74
N PHE A 291 -11.58 4.40 18.10
CA PHE A 291 -11.58 3.94 19.49
C PHE A 291 -10.26 4.24 20.20
N ILE A 292 -9.11 3.96 19.58
CA ILE A 292 -7.77 4.33 20.12
C ILE A 292 -7.71 5.81 20.47
N ARG A 293 -8.15 6.66 19.53
CA ARG A 293 -8.23 8.10 19.71
C ARG A 293 -9.11 8.49 20.90
N LYS A 294 -10.31 7.91 21.02
CA LYS A 294 -11.19 8.15 22.17
C LYS A 294 -10.51 7.76 23.49
N MET A 295 -9.76 6.65 23.51
CA MET A 295 -8.99 6.25 24.68
C MET A 295 -7.88 7.26 25.01
N MET A 296 -7.12 7.73 24.02
CA MET A 296 -6.08 8.77 24.19
C MET A 296 -6.63 10.05 24.84
N TYR A 297 -7.85 10.43 24.49
CA TYR A 297 -8.47 11.67 24.99
C TYR A 297 -9.24 11.51 26.30
N SER A 298 -9.53 10.27 26.73
CA SER A 298 -10.38 10.01 27.90
C SER A 298 -9.74 10.29 29.28
N GLN A 299 -8.55 10.91 29.35
CA GLN A 299 -7.78 11.21 30.59
C GLN A 299 -7.46 10.03 31.52
N ARG A 300 -7.92 8.80 31.25
CA ARG A 300 -7.75 7.63 32.12
C ARG A 300 -6.39 6.92 32.01
N TYR A 301 -5.55 7.27 31.04
CA TYR A 301 -4.27 6.60 30.84
C TYR A 301 -3.10 7.59 31.01
N ARG A 302 -2.42 7.53 32.17
CA ARG A 302 -1.06 8.08 32.30
C ARG A 302 -0.15 7.21 31.42
N ILE A 303 0.37 7.80 30.35
CA ILE A 303 1.35 7.17 29.46
C ILE A 303 2.55 6.73 30.32
N ASP A 304 2.90 5.44 30.31
CA ASP A 304 4.09 4.93 30.98
C ASP A 304 5.34 5.53 30.31
N PRO A 305 6.13 6.37 31.02
CA PRO A 305 7.31 7.01 30.44
C PRO A 305 8.42 6.02 30.05
N ASN A 306 8.37 4.77 30.52
CA ASN A 306 9.39 3.74 30.25
C ASN A 306 8.98 2.74 29.15
N CYS A 307 7.90 3.01 28.42
CA CYS A 307 7.33 2.06 27.46
C CYS A 307 8.28 1.70 26.30
N ILE A 308 9.18 2.63 25.89
CA ILE A 308 10.24 2.37 24.90
C ILE A 308 11.22 1.33 25.41
N THR A 309 11.69 1.49 26.65
CA THR A 309 12.65 0.60 27.29
C THR A 309 12.07 -0.81 27.43
N HIS A 310 10.76 -0.91 27.71
CA HIS A 310 10.01 -2.17 27.72
C HIS A 310 9.76 -2.78 26.32
N TYR A 311 9.75 -1.97 25.26
CA TYR A 311 9.62 -2.45 23.88
C TYR A 311 10.96 -2.97 23.34
N LEU A 312 12.05 -2.24 23.56
CA LEU A 312 13.40 -2.65 23.15
C LEU A 312 13.87 -3.89 23.91
N SER A 313 13.57 -4.01 25.22
CA SER A 313 13.85 -5.22 25.99
C SER A 313 13.00 -6.43 25.56
N GLY A 314 11.75 -6.21 25.13
CA GLY A 314 10.91 -7.26 24.54
C GLY A 314 11.38 -7.73 23.15
N ALA A 315 11.93 -6.83 22.34
CA ALA A 315 12.54 -7.18 21.05
C ALA A 315 13.85 -7.96 21.22
N GLN A 316 14.61 -7.71 22.30
CA GLN A 316 15.78 -8.50 22.67
C GLN A 316 15.39 -9.93 23.11
N LEU A 317 14.37 -10.06 23.97
CA LEU A 317 13.84 -11.36 24.41
C LEU A 317 13.27 -12.23 23.28
N GLY A 318 12.80 -11.61 22.19
CA GLY A 318 12.35 -12.31 20.99
C GLY A 318 13.48 -12.83 20.09
N LYS A 319 14.70 -12.29 20.21
CA LYS A 319 15.90 -12.82 19.54
C LYS A 319 16.52 -13.99 20.30
N ASP A 320 16.35 -14.03 21.62
CA ASP A 320 16.94 -15.08 22.46
C ASP A 320 16.07 -16.34 22.55
N ASN A 321 14.85 -16.33 22.00
CA ASN A 321 13.89 -17.46 22.02
C ASN A 321 13.36 -17.85 20.63
N LEU A 322 14.09 -17.49 19.56
CA LEU A 322 13.95 -18.04 18.20
C LEU A 322 15.24 -18.79 17.85
#